data_AF-A0A8H4B123-F1
#
_entry.id   AF-A0A8H4B123-F1
#
_cell.length_a   1.000
_cell.length_b   1.000
_cell.length_c   1.000
_cell.angle_alpha   90.00
_cell.angle_beta   90.00
_cell.angle_gamma   90.00
#
_symmetry.space_group_name_H-M   'P 1'
#
loop_
_entity.id
_entity.type
_entity.pdbx_description
1 polymer ?
#
loop_
_entity_poly.entity_id
_entity_poly.type
_entity_poly.pdbx_seq_one_letter_code
_entity_poly.pdbx_strand_id
1 'polypeptide(L)'
;MSNLADSDDDYMSSKYLTELPSSLTTKPKTYSEIRRQKLSSKSGYIKPLREREKESREQGLSKRIDEEDNAESPGLRLLKKMGYEKGKPLGKDSSGITEPINIEMKSDKSGLGLSSELKQKAEKELTRKVKRAKINEDSFIERVRQGQVEKKVNAQLSKAQRVCETLDTRKGVMVTLKSIMLCNCDLFTVIIINQNFF
;
A
#
# COMPACT_ATOMS: atom_id res chain seq x y z
N MET A 1 -66.61 -34.79 -55.70
CA MET A 1 -66.97 -33.36 -55.51
C MET A 1 -66.78 -33.09 -54.02
N SER A 2 -65.65 -32.57 -53.56
CA SER A 2 -65.32 -31.12 -53.43
C SER A 2 -66.44 -30.38 -52.66
N ASN A 3 -66.27 -29.76 -51.48
CA ASN A 3 -65.12 -29.07 -50.90
C ASN A 3 -65.11 -29.23 -49.36
N LEU A 4 -63.97 -29.65 -48.81
CA LEU A 4 -63.54 -29.30 -47.45
C LEU A 4 -62.91 -27.90 -47.54
N ALA A 5 -63.59 -26.88 -47.05
CA ALA A 5 -63.00 -25.59 -46.70
C ALA A 5 -64.02 -24.79 -45.90
N ASP A 6 -64.14 -25.08 -44.62
CA ASP A 6 -64.48 -24.04 -43.65
C ASP A 6 -63.33 -23.97 -42.66
N SER A 7 -62.61 -22.86 -42.77
CA SER A 7 -61.27 -22.59 -42.30
C SER A 7 -61.39 -21.45 -41.31
N ASP A 8 -61.61 -21.75 -40.03
CA ASP A 8 -61.76 -20.73 -39.00
C ASP A 8 -60.84 -20.94 -37.80
N ASP A 9 -59.69 -21.56 -38.03
CA ASP A 9 -58.49 -21.31 -37.22
C ASP A 9 -57.31 -21.13 -38.18
N ASP A 10 -57.29 -19.98 -38.84
CA ASP A 10 -56.17 -19.50 -39.64
C ASP A 10 -54.91 -19.57 -38.79
N TYR A 11 -54.08 -20.59 -39.04
CA TYR A 11 -52.86 -20.95 -38.31
C TYR A 11 -51.82 -19.79 -38.25
N MET A 12 -52.05 -18.69 -38.95
CA MET A 12 -51.22 -17.46 -38.91
C MET A 12 -52.00 -16.22 -38.42
N SER A 13 -53.17 -16.40 -37.81
CA SER A 13 -54.00 -15.32 -37.30
C SER A 13 -53.34 -14.55 -36.14
N SER A 14 -53.51 -13.22 -36.14
CA SER A 14 -53.08 -12.31 -35.06
C SER A 14 -53.69 -12.63 -33.68
N LYS A 15 -54.72 -13.47 -33.63
CA LYS A 15 -55.32 -13.99 -32.39
C LYS A 15 -54.28 -14.68 -31.49
N TYR A 16 -53.37 -15.47 -32.07
CA TYR A 16 -52.31 -16.16 -31.32
C TYR A 16 -51.24 -15.21 -30.75
N LEU A 17 -51.09 -14.01 -31.32
CA LEU A 17 -50.19 -12.98 -30.80
C LEU A 17 -50.84 -12.13 -29.70
N THR A 18 -52.17 -12.04 -29.69
CA THR A 18 -52.94 -11.19 -28.78
C THR A 18 -53.32 -11.93 -27.48
N GLU A 19 -53.49 -13.26 -27.57
CA GLU A 19 -53.90 -14.13 -26.44
C GLU A 19 -52.72 -14.70 -25.62
N LEU A 20 -51.49 -14.24 -25.85
CA LEU A 20 -50.37 -14.56 -24.97
C LEU A 20 -50.71 -14.07 -23.55
N PRO A 21 -50.69 -14.94 -22.52
CA PRO A 21 -50.95 -14.50 -21.16
C PRO A 21 -49.94 -13.41 -20.83
N SER A 22 -50.42 -12.27 -20.34
CA SER A 22 -49.60 -11.10 -19.96
C SER A 22 -48.44 -11.43 -19.01
N SER A 23 -48.49 -12.61 -18.37
CA SER A 23 -47.41 -13.27 -17.62
C SER A 23 -46.14 -13.58 -18.43
N LEU A 24 -46.23 -13.83 -19.74
CA LEU A 24 -45.09 -14.18 -20.62
C LEU A 24 -44.47 -12.95 -21.31
N THR A 25 -45.12 -11.79 -21.25
CA THR A 25 -44.58 -10.55 -21.84
C THR A 25 -43.57 -9.89 -20.90
N THR A 26 -42.34 -10.39 -20.89
CA THR A 26 -41.24 -9.71 -20.21
C THR A 26 -40.83 -8.47 -21.00
N LYS A 27 -41.41 -7.32 -20.65
CA LYS A 27 -40.91 -6.03 -21.15
C LYS A 27 -39.41 -5.92 -20.82
N PRO A 28 -38.57 -5.48 -21.76
CA PRO A 28 -37.15 -5.29 -21.47
C PRO A 28 -37.03 -4.27 -20.33
N LYS A 29 -36.29 -4.64 -19.28
CA LYS A 29 -36.11 -3.78 -18.11
C LYS A 29 -35.45 -2.46 -18.53
N THR A 30 -35.95 -1.37 -17.98
CA THR A 30 -35.35 -0.05 -18.20
C THR A 30 -33.99 0.03 -17.51
N TYR A 31 -33.07 0.86 -18.02
CA TYR A 31 -31.76 1.09 -17.40
C TYR A 31 -31.85 1.46 -15.90
N SER A 32 -32.84 2.27 -15.52
CA SER A 32 -33.11 2.64 -14.11
C SER A 32 -33.49 1.44 -13.24
N GLU A 33 -34.28 0.50 -13.77
CA GLU A 33 -34.70 -0.73 -13.09
C GLU A 33 -33.53 -1.71 -12.93
N ILE A 34 -32.71 -1.87 -13.97
CA ILE A 34 -31.49 -2.68 -13.92
C ILE A 34 -30.53 -2.13 -12.87
N ARG A 35 -30.35 -0.80 -12.82
CA ARG A 35 -29.50 -0.14 -11.81
C ARG A 35 -30.04 -0.38 -10.39
N ARG A 36 -31.35 -0.22 -10.17
CA ARG A 36 -32.00 -0.48 -8.87
C ARG A 36 -31.87 -1.94 -8.45
N GLN A 37 -32.06 -2.88 -9.38
CA GLN A 37 -31.90 -4.31 -9.10
C GLN A 37 -30.45 -4.64 -8.75
N LYS A 38 -29.45 -4.10 -9.48
CA LYS A 38 -28.03 -4.29 -9.13
C LYS A 38 -27.67 -3.74 -7.75
N LEU A 39 -28.25 -2.60 -7.38
CA LEU A 39 -28.05 -2.01 -6.05
C LEU A 39 -28.71 -2.83 -4.94
N SER A 40 -29.92 -3.36 -5.16
CA SER A 40 -30.56 -4.24 -4.16
C SER A 40 -29.90 -5.61 -4.07
N SER A 41 -29.39 -6.14 -5.19
CA SER A 41 -28.66 -7.42 -5.24
C SER A 41 -27.38 -7.37 -4.40
N LYS A 42 -26.77 -6.19 -4.23
CA LYS A 42 -25.65 -6.00 -3.30
C LYS A 42 -26.05 -6.21 -1.84
N SER A 43 -27.31 -5.97 -1.47
CA SER A 43 -27.83 -6.19 -0.11
C SER A 43 -28.11 -7.66 0.21
N GLY A 44 -28.21 -8.53 -0.81
CA GLY A 44 -28.43 -9.98 -0.65
C GLY A 44 -27.17 -10.82 -0.91
N TYR A 45 -26.00 -10.19 -1.03
CA TYR A 45 -24.77 -10.91 -1.28
C TYR A 45 -24.36 -11.71 -0.04
N ILE A 46 -24.49 -13.04 -0.14
CA ILE A 46 -24.00 -13.96 0.88
C ILE A 46 -22.50 -14.14 0.67
N LYS A 47 -21.69 -13.61 1.60
CA LYS A 47 -20.23 -13.80 1.58
C LYS A 47 -19.87 -15.29 1.53
N PRO A 48 -18.77 -15.67 0.85
CA PRO A 48 -18.29 -17.06 0.86
C PRO A 48 -17.98 -17.52 2.30
N LEU A 49 -18.13 -18.82 2.55
CA LEU A 49 -17.97 -19.40 3.89
C LEU A 49 -16.63 -19.02 4.54
N ARG A 50 -15.54 -19.09 3.76
CA ARG A 50 -14.18 -18.75 4.19
C ARG A 50 -14.05 -17.31 4.72
N GLU A 51 -14.75 -16.36 4.14
CA GLU A 51 -14.75 -14.97 4.62
C GLU A 51 -15.56 -14.83 5.90
N ARG A 52 -16.74 -15.47 5.96
CA ARG A 52 -17.59 -15.44 7.15
C ARG A 52 -16.91 -16.07 8.36
N GLU A 53 -16.24 -17.20 8.19
CA GLU A 53 -15.47 -17.87 9.24
C GLU A 53 -14.31 -17.00 9.73
N LYS A 54 -13.61 -16.34 8.80
CA LYS A 54 -12.53 -15.41 9.14
C LYS A 54 -13.05 -14.22 9.94
N GLU A 55 -14.15 -13.61 9.53
CA GLU A 55 -14.78 -12.49 10.22
C GLU A 55 -15.26 -12.89 11.62
N SER A 56 -15.95 -14.02 11.74
CA SER A 56 -16.40 -14.55 13.03
C SER A 56 -15.22 -14.79 13.99
N ARG A 57 -14.13 -15.37 13.48
CA ARG A 57 -12.90 -15.60 14.25
C ARG A 57 -12.23 -14.29 14.67
N GLU A 58 -12.12 -13.31 13.77
CA GLU A 58 -11.54 -12.00 14.07
C GLU A 58 -12.38 -11.24 15.09
N GLN A 59 -13.71 -11.31 15.00
CA GLN A 59 -14.63 -10.75 16.00
C GLN A 59 -14.50 -11.45 17.36
N GLY A 60 -14.26 -12.77 17.37
CA GLY A 60 -14.02 -13.53 18.59
C GLY A 60 -12.68 -13.17 19.24
N LEU A 61 -11.62 -13.03 18.45
CA LEU A 61 -10.28 -12.65 18.93
C LEU A 61 -10.21 -11.17 19.36
N SER A 62 -10.98 -10.29 18.74
CA SER A 62 -10.99 -8.86 19.08
C SER A 62 -11.65 -8.59 20.43
N LYS A 63 -12.64 -9.40 20.81
CA LYS A 63 -13.39 -9.23 22.06
C LYS A 63 -12.59 -9.80 23.23
N ARG A 64 -12.12 -8.94 24.12
CA ARG A 64 -11.48 -9.40 25.37
C ARG A 64 -12.55 -9.91 26.34
N ILE A 65 -12.21 -10.96 27.09
CA ILE A 65 -13.10 -11.54 28.12
C ILE A 65 -13.36 -10.54 29.26
N ASP A 66 -12.45 -9.58 29.46
CA ASP A 66 -12.49 -8.57 30.53
C ASP A 66 -13.32 -7.31 30.21
N GLU A 67 -13.91 -7.25 29.01
CA GLU A 67 -14.81 -6.17 28.60
C GLU A 67 -16.17 -6.33 29.30
N GLU A 68 -16.80 -5.20 29.65
CA GLU A 68 -18.10 -5.19 30.35
C GLU A 68 -19.20 -5.89 29.55
N ASP A 69 -19.16 -5.78 28.22
CA ASP A 69 -20.11 -6.45 27.32
C ASP A 69 -19.97 -7.99 27.35
N ASN A 70 -18.81 -8.52 27.76
CA ASN A 70 -18.55 -9.95 27.95
C ASN A 70 -18.61 -10.36 29.44
N ALA A 71 -19.00 -9.45 30.33
CA ALA A 71 -19.01 -9.68 31.77
C ALA A 71 -20.02 -10.75 32.22
N GLU A 72 -21.04 -10.99 31.39
CA GLU A 72 -22.05 -12.03 31.58
C GLU A 72 -21.59 -13.41 31.07
N SER A 73 -20.41 -13.51 30.44
CA SER A 73 -19.93 -14.81 29.96
C SER A 73 -19.74 -15.80 31.13
N PRO A 74 -20.15 -17.06 30.97
CA PRO A 74 -20.05 -18.06 32.02
C PRO A 74 -18.59 -18.31 32.44
N GLY A 75 -17.64 -18.14 31.51
CA GLY A 75 -16.21 -18.27 31.76
C GLY A 75 -15.66 -17.19 32.70
N LEU A 76 -16.00 -15.92 32.46
CA LEU A 76 -15.55 -14.84 33.36
C LEU A 76 -16.16 -14.98 34.76
N ARG A 77 -17.42 -15.40 34.86
CA ARG A 77 -18.08 -15.65 36.16
C ARG A 77 -17.34 -16.72 36.96
N LEU A 78 -16.88 -17.79 36.31
CA LEU A 78 -16.08 -18.82 36.96
C LEU A 78 -14.70 -18.30 37.36
N LEU A 79 -14.02 -17.57 36.46
CA LEU A 79 -12.72 -16.96 36.74
C LEU A 79 -12.77 -16.02 37.96
N LYS A 80 -13.76 -15.13 38.03
CA LYS A 80 -13.97 -14.23 39.18
C LYS A 80 -14.15 -15.01 40.49
N LYS A 81 -14.91 -16.12 40.47
CA LYS A 81 -15.06 -17.00 41.64
C LYS A 81 -13.76 -17.69 42.05
N MET A 82 -12.85 -17.92 41.11
CA MET A 82 -11.52 -18.49 41.36
C MET A 82 -10.48 -17.42 41.77
N GLY A 83 -10.89 -16.16 41.95
CA GLY A 83 -10.00 -15.07 42.38
C GLY A 83 -9.29 -14.35 41.24
N TYR A 84 -9.80 -14.44 40.00
CA TYR A 84 -9.31 -13.63 38.90
C TYR A 84 -9.79 -12.18 39.03
N GLU A 85 -8.86 -11.24 38.87
CA GLU A 85 -9.10 -9.81 38.85
C GLU A 85 -8.71 -9.24 37.49
N LYS A 86 -9.45 -8.22 37.02
CA LYS A 86 -9.24 -7.61 35.71
C LYS A 86 -7.81 -7.05 35.62
N GLY A 87 -7.07 -7.48 34.60
CA GLY A 87 -5.70 -7.03 34.35
C GLY A 87 -4.63 -7.71 35.20
N LYS A 88 -4.98 -8.68 36.03
CA LYS A 88 -4.00 -9.48 36.79
C LYS A 88 -3.63 -10.74 36.01
N PRO A 89 -2.33 -11.03 35.78
CA PRO A 89 -1.92 -12.28 35.15
C PRO A 89 -2.22 -13.48 36.04
N LEU A 90 -2.52 -14.61 35.40
CA LEU A 90 -2.78 -15.88 36.09
C LEU A 90 -1.48 -16.47 36.67
N GLY A 91 -1.63 -17.29 37.72
CA GLY A 91 -0.53 -18.01 38.37
C GLY A 91 -0.23 -17.50 39.79
N LYS A 92 0.44 -18.34 40.59
CA LYS A 92 0.73 -18.06 42.02
C LYS A 92 1.55 -16.77 42.21
N ASP A 93 2.57 -16.59 41.37
CA ASP A 93 3.48 -15.45 41.43
C ASP A 93 3.08 -14.34 40.43
N SER A 94 1.87 -14.38 39.89
CA SER A 94 1.41 -13.42 38.86
C SER A 94 2.37 -13.32 37.65
N SER A 95 3.03 -14.43 37.29
CA SER A 95 4.01 -14.50 36.18
C SER A 95 3.40 -14.90 34.83
N GLY A 96 2.09 -15.13 34.78
CA GLY A 96 1.39 -15.49 33.55
C GLY A 96 1.35 -14.36 32.52
N ILE A 97 1.04 -14.73 31.28
CA ILE A 97 0.84 -13.77 30.19
C ILE A 97 -0.52 -13.09 30.38
N THR A 98 -0.54 -11.76 30.36
CA THR A 98 -1.78 -10.98 30.51
C THR A 98 -2.56 -10.87 29.20
N GLU A 99 -1.83 -10.83 28.08
CA GLU A 99 -2.44 -10.72 26.75
C GLU A 99 -2.46 -12.09 26.02
N PRO A 100 -3.53 -12.42 25.30
CA PRO A 100 -3.57 -13.62 24.49
C PRO A 100 -2.44 -13.65 23.45
N ILE A 101 -1.89 -14.84 23.21
CA ILE A 101 -0.86 -15.04 22.18
C ILE A 101 -1.49 -14.85 20.79
N ASN A 102 -0.86 -14.01 19.97
CA ASN A 102 -1.30 -13.78 18.59
C ASN A 102 -1.09 -15.03 17.73
N ILE A 103 -2.12 -15.43 17.00
CA ILE A 103 -2.10 -16.60 16.10
C ILE A 103 -2.15 -16.14 14.65
N GLU A 104 -1.06 -16.38 13.90
CA GLU A 104 -1.04 -16.20 12.44
C GLU A 104 -1.54 -17.47 11.74
N MET A 105 -2.74 -17.42 11.15
CA MET A 105 -3.22 -18.54 10.32
C MET A 105 -2.70 -18.43 8.89
N LYS A 106 -1.94 -19.42 8.44
CA LYS A 106 -1.58 -19.56 7.02
C LYS A 106 -2.81 -19.92 6.21
N SER A 107 -3.18 -19.03 5.30
CA SER A 107 -4.23 -19.24 4.29
C SER A 107 -3.74 -19.94 3.02
N ASP A 108 -2.42 -20.07 2.90
CA ASP A 108 -1.73 -20.38 1.66
C ASP A 108 -1.30 -21.83 1.62
N LYS A 109 -1.34 -22.42 0.42
CA LYS A 109 -0.88 -23.79 0.15
C LYS A 109 0.64 -23.90 -0.04
N SER A 110 1.37 -22.82 0.21
CA SER A 110 2.84 -22.78 0.10
C SER A 110 3.50 -23.58 1.21
N GLY A 111 4.74 -24.03 0.99
CA GLY A 111 5.56 -24.65 2.03
C GLY A 111 5.78 -23.72 3.24
N LEU A 112 6.12 -24.28 4.39
CA LEU A 112 6.64 -23.50 5.52
C LEU A 112 7.99 -22.89 5.10
N GLY A 113 8.24 -21.61 5.42
CA GLY A 113 9.47 -20.90 5.05
C GLY A 113 9.40 -20.03 3.79
N LEU A 114 8.50 -20.30 2.83
CA LEU A 114 8.38 -19.48 1.62
C LEU A 114 7.82 -18.06 1.90
N SER A 115 7.01 -17.93 2.95
CA SER A 115 6.35 -16.67 3.31
C SER A 115 7.35 -15.59 3.73
N SER A 116 8.47 -15.96 4.37
CA SER A 116 9.49 -14.99 4.78
C SER A 116 10.26 -14.44 3.59
N GLU A 117 10.65 -15.31 2.65
CA GLU A 117 11.38 -14.91 1.43
C GLU A 117 10.51 -14.00 0.54
N LEU A 118 9.23 -14.32 0.40
CA LEU A 118 8.28 -13.50 -0.35
C LEU A 118 8.08 -12.13 0.31
N LYS A 119 7.91 -12.08 1.64
CA LYS A 119 7.80 -10.81 2.39
C LYS A 119 9.07 -9.96 2.20
N GLN A 120 10.26 -10.55 2.36
CA GLN A 120 11.51 -9.84 2.15
C GLN A 120 11.70 -9.34 0.71
N LYS A 121 11.31 -10.16 -0.28
CA LYS A 121 11.40 -9.77 -1.70
C LYS A 121 10.45 -8.62 -2.01
N ALA A 122 9.22 -8.67 -1.49
CA ALA A 122 8.24 -7.61 -1.65
C ALA A 122 8.70 -6.29 -1.02
N GLU A 123 9.26 -6.34 0.19
CA GLU A 123 9.81 -5.16 0.87
C GLU A 123 11.01 -4.55 0.13
N LYS A 124 11.92 -5.40 -0.37
CA LYS A 124 13.03 -4.96 -1.24
C LYS A 124 12.53 -4.31 -2.53
N GLU A 125 11.45 -4.80 -3.11
CA GLU A 125 10.86 -4.19 -4.31
C GLU A 125 10.20 -2.84 -3.99
N LEU A 126 9.47 -2.74 -2.88
CA LEU A 126 8.85 -1.50 -2.44
C LEU A 126 9.89 -0.42 -2.15
N THR A 127 10.95 -0.76 -1.41
CA THR A 127 12.06 0.17 -1.13
C THR A 127 12.77 0.61 -2.41
N ARG A 128 12.94 -0.28 -3.40
CA ARG A 128 13.46 0.09 -4.73
C ARG A 128 12.53 1.04 -5.47
N LYS A 129 11.22 0.81 -5.43
CA LYS A 129 10.22 1.70 -6.05
C LYS A 129 10.23 3.08 -5.40
N VAL A 130 10.29 3.15 -4.07
CA VAL A 130 10.40 4.42 -3.33
C VAL A 130 11.69 5.15 -3.68
N LYS A 131 12.84 4.45 -3.73
CA LYS A 131 14.11 5.06 -4.14
C LYS A 131 14.04 5.59 -5.59
N ARG A 132 13.46 4.83 -6.51
CA ARG A 132 13.24 5.27 -7.90
C ARG A 132 12.30 6.47 -8.00
N ALA A 133 11.25 6.49 -7.19
CA ALA A 133 10.33 7.62 -7.12
C ALA A 133 11.04 8.88 -6.61
N LYS A 134 11.84 8.77 -5.53
CA LYS A 134 12.68 9.89 -5.05
C LYS A 134 13.68 10.39 -6.09
N ILE A 135 14.29 9.50 -6.86
CA ILE A 135 15.19 9.88 -7.97
C ILE A 135 14.43 10.61 -9.09
N ASN A 136 13.15 10.31 -9.31
CA ASN A 136 12.30 11.04 -10.25
C ASN A 136 11.76 12.36 -9.68
N GLU A 137 11.55 12.43 -8.37
CA GLU A 137 11.13 13.64 -7.63
C GLU A 137 12.19 14.74 -7.73
N ASP A 138 13.48 14.36 -7.67
CA ASP A 138 14.62 15.19 -8.09
C ASP A 138 14.59 15.35 -9.62
N SER A 139 13.60 16.12 -10.06
CA SER A 139 13.25 16.31 -11.45
C SER A 139 14.44 16.89 -12.22
N PHE A 140 14.53 16.56 -13.51
CA PHE A 140 15.51 17.14 -14.44
C PHE A 140 15.63 18.68 -14.30
N ILE A 141 14.53 19.36 -13.97
CA ILE A 141 14.48 20.82 -13.74
C ILE A 141 15.34 21.25 -12.53
N GLU A 142 15.30 20.50 -11.43
CA GLU A 142 16.12 20.82 -10.24
C GLU A 142 17.61 20.63 -10.52
N ARG A 143 17.99 19.56 -11.24
CA ARG A 143 19.37 19.35 -11.68
C ARG A 143 19.87 20.50 -12.57
N VAL A 144 19.04 20.96 -13.51
CA VAL A 144 19.37 22.10 -14.36
C VAL A 144 19.49 23.38 -13.55
N ARG A 145 18.59 23.62 -12.58
CA ARG A 145 18.62 24.77 -11.68
C ARG A 145 19.90 24.78 -10.83
N GLN A 146 20.25 23.65 -10.23
CA GLN A 146 21.48 23.50 -9.45
C GLN A 146 22.72 23.78 -10.32
N GLY A 147 22.79 23.21 -11.53
CA GLY A 147 23.91 23.46 -12.45
C GLY A 147 24.05 24.93 -12.86
N GLN A 148 22.94 25.68 -12.97
CA GLN A 148 23.00 27.13 -13.22
C GLN A 148 23.46 27.92 -12.00
N VAL A 149 23.04 27.53 -10.79
CA VAL A 149 23.48 28.14 -9.53
C VAL A 149 24.99 27.95 -9.35
N GLU A 150 25.49 26.73 -9.54
CA GLU A 150 26.93 26.42 -9.46
C GLU A 150 27.75 27.25 -10.44
N LYS A 151 27.30 27.37 -11.70
CA LYS A 151 27.96 28.22 -12.70
C LYS A 151 28.04 29.68 -12.27
N LYS A 152 26.98 30.22 -11.67
CA LYS A 152 26.96 31.60 -11.17
C LYS A 152 27.95 31.79 -10.01
N VAL A 153 27.95 30.86 -9.05
CA VAL A 153 28.88 30.88 -7.91
C VAL A 153 30.32 30.79 -8.40
N ASN A 154 30.63 29.84 -9.29
CA ASN A 154 31.96 29.69 -9.87
C ASN A 154 32.40 30.94 -10.64
N ALA A 155 31.50 31.57 -11.41
CA ALA A 155 31.80 32.82 -12.10
C ALA A 155 32.10 33.98 -11.14
N GLN A 156 31.36 34.08 -10.02
CA GLN A 156 31.63 35.07 -8.98
C GLN A 156 32.97 34.80 -8.29
N LEU A 157 33.25 33.54 -7.96
CA LEU A 157 34.51 33.10 -7.36
C LEU A 157 35.69 33.45 -8.28
N SER A 158 35.60 33.13 -9.58
CA SER A 158 36.62 33.49 -10.57
C SER A 158 36.83 35.01 -10.69
N LYS A 159 35.76 35.81 -10.59
CA LYS A 159 35.89 37.28 -10.59
C LYS A 159 36.58 37.78 -9.32
N ALA A 160 36.18 37.27 -8.15
CA ALA A 160 36.81 37.62 -6.88
C ALA A 160 38.29 37.25 -6.88
N GLN A 161 38.64 36.05 -7.39
CA GLN A 161 40.03 35.62 -7.56
C GLN A 161 40.84 36.58 -8.42
N ARG A 162 40.29 37.03 -9.57
CA ARG A 162 40.96 38.02 -10.44
C ARG A 162 41.17 39.36 -9.74
N VAL A 163 40.17 39.83 -8.98
CA VAL A 163 40.29 41.09 -8.22
C VAL A 163 41.39 40.96 -7.16
N CYS A 164 41.41 39.87 -6.39
CA CYS A 164 42.48 39.61 -5.43
C CYS A 164 43.86 39.57 -6.12
N GLU A 165 43.99 38.86 -7.24
CA GLU A 165 45.23 38.80 -8.03
C GLU A 165 45.71 40.20 -8.47
N THR A 166 44.80 41.07 -8.92
CA THR A 166 45.15 42.46 -9.29
C THR A 166 45.55 43.33 -8.09
N LEU A 167 45.00 43.08 -6.90
CA LEU A 167 45.34 43.83 -5.69
C LEU A 167 46.67 43.36 -5.10
N ASP A 168 46.94 42.05 -5.13
CA ASP A 168 48.16 41.44 -4.62
C ASP A 168 49.37 41.80 -5.48
N THR A 169 49.21 41.82 -6.80
CA THR A 169 50.25 42.28 -7.74
C THR A 169 50.60 43.76 -7.54
N ARG A 170 49.61 44.63 -7.29
CA ARG A 170 49.86 46.05 -6.96
C ARG A 170 50.59 46.25 -5.63
N LYS A 171 50.35 45.37 -4.64
CA LYS A 171 50.99 45.43 -3.31
C LYS A 171 52.32 44.66 -3.25
N GLY A 172 52.77 44.03 -4.35
CA GLY A 172 54.02 43.27 -4.40
C GLY A 172 54.00 41.94 -3.65
N VAL A 173 52.81 41.42 -3.33
CA VAL A 173 52.63 40.13 -2.64
C VAL A 173 52.63 39.03 -3.70
N MET A 174 53.78 38.38 -3.95
CA MET A 174 53.91 37.28 -4.92
C MET A 174 53.46 35.93 -4.33
N VAL A 175 52.17 35.80 -4.04
CA VAL A 175 51.58 34.47 -3.84
C VAL A 175 50.44 34.32 -4.84
N THR A 176 50.77 33.82 -6.03
CA THR A 176 49.78 33.65 -7.09
C THR A 176 48.84 32.50 -6.71
N LEU A 177 47.58 32.82 -6.44
CA LEU A 177 46.52 31.85 -6.12
C LEU A 177 46.34 30.75 -7.19
N LYS A 178 46.83 30.98 -8.42
CA LYS A 178 46.92 29.96 -9.48
C LYS A 178 47.86 28.80 -9.12
N SER A 179 48.99 29.06 -8.45
CA SER A 179 49.91 27.99 -8.05
C SER A 179 49.36 27.18 -6.87
N ILE A 180 48.60 27.80 -5.96
CA ILE A 180 48.06 27.11 -4.78
C ILE A 180 46.89 26.16 -5.15
N MET A 181 46.09 26.48 -6.17
CA MET A 181 45.00 25.58 -6.60
C MET A 181 45.45 24.44 -7.53
N LEU A 182 46.53 24.60 -8.30
CA LEU A 182 47.12 23.50 -9.09
C LEU A 182 47.91 22.52 -8.21
N CYS A 183 48.49 22.95 -7.08
CA CYS A 183 49.22 22.05 -6.18
C CYS A 183 48.33 21.20 -5.25
N ASN A 184 47.03 21.49 -5.11
CA ASN A 184 46.15 20.73 -4.21
C ASN A 184 45.49 19.50 -4.85
N CYS A 185 45.65 19.27 -6.16
CA CYS A 185 45.22 18.03 -6.80
C CYS A 185 46.27 16.90 -6.68
N ASP A 186 47.56 17.24 -6.61
CA ASP A 186 48.62 16.23 -6.49
C ASP A 186 48.96 15.88 -5.03
N LEU A 187 48.85 16.81 -4.08
CA LEU A 187 49.20 16.52 -2.68
C LEU A 187 48.15 15.69 -1.94
N PHE A 188 46.86 15.80 -2.29
CA PHE A 188 45.81 15.03 -1.61
C PHE A 188 45.85 13.54 -1.98
N THR A 189 46.30 13.21 -3.19
CA THR A 189 46.51 11.82 -3.61
C THR A 189 47.75 11.22 -2.92
N VAL A 190 48.82 12.00 -2.74
CA VAL A 190 50.04 11.54 -2.04
C VAL A 190 49.81 11.38 -0.53
N ILE A 191 49.01 12.22 0.11
CA ILE A 191 48.71 12.12 1.55
C ILE A 191 47.80 10.91 1.86
N ILE A 192 46.85 10.54 0.98
CA ILE A 192 46.01 9.35 1.20
C ILE A 192 46.76 8.03 0.95
N ILE A 193 47.76 8.00 0.07
CA ILE A 193 48.59 6.81 -0.14
C ILE A 193 49.57 6.60 1.04
N ASN A 194 50.06 7.67 1.68
CA ASN A 194 51.05 7.58 2.77
C ASN A 194 50.45 7.41 4.18
N GLN A 195 49.12 7.41 4.32
CA GLN A 195 48.41 7.13 5.58
C GLN A 195 47.79 5.72 5.65
N ASN A 196 48.01 4.87 4.64
CA ASN A 196 47.59 3.45 4.63
C ASN A 196 48.77 2.47 4.76
N PHE A 197 49.93 2.94 5.21
CA PHE A 197 51.08 2.09 5.55
C PHE A 197 51.54 2.37 6.98
N PHE A 198 50.61 2.24 7.93
CA PHE A 198 50.84 1.75 9.28
C PHE A 198 49.57 1.06 9.79
#